data_AF-A0A965ARZ1-F1
#
_entry.id   AF-A0A965ARZ1-F1
#
_cell.length_a   1.000
_cell.length_b   1.000
_cell.length_c   1.000
_cell.angle_alpha   90.00
_cell.angle_beta   90.00
_cell.angle_gamma   90.00
#
_symmetry.space_group_name_H-M   'P 1'
#
loop_
_entity.id
_entity.type
_entity.pdbx_description
1 polymer ?
#
loop_
_entity_poly.entity_id
_entity_poly.type
_entity_poly.pdbx_seq_one_letter_code
_entity_poly.pdbx_strand_id
1 'polypeptide(L)'
;MALPRILSPQRWSLRGRLVATSVALTAVALIIVDISTAVVLRNYLVHKVDDQLRSVAGGPVLHLDQMGPGMMDGDADQGRGRRVPSTITVTLLNPDGSMAGTIGGGVNEKAPTFSGLTVKDVTAHRSEPWTWHQDGFAGDHRIITRLTTTGGIVVVSIALADVNNTLVRTGLLLLLLGLVVLALLLLIGRRAVSLGLRPLDNVEKTAAAIASGDLSARLPDESESTEVGRLNAALNQMLSRIEESFDVKTASEDRLRRFVADASHELRTPLTTVRGFAELHRQGAIQGEFATTDAIRRIERESIRMSALVEDLLMLARLDQQRD
;
A
#
# COMPACT_ATOMS: atom_id res chain seq x y z
N MET A 1 3.59 -29.92 0.09
CA MET A 1 3.48 -28.81 1.06
C MET A 1 3.20 -27.54 0.27
N ALA A 2 1.91 -27.20 0.12
CA ALA A 2 1.47 -26.11 -0.75
C ALA A 2 1.52 -24.78 0.02
N LEU A 3 2.33 -23.84 -0.46
CA LEU A 3 2.36 -22.47 0.03
C LEU A 3 0.95 -21.83 -0.09
N PRO A 4 0.49 -21.09 0.92
CA PRO A 4 -0.86 -20.52 0.91
C PRO A 4 -1.01 -19.51 -0.24
N ARG A 5 -1.99 -19.77 -1.12
CA ARG A 5 -2.42 -18.92 -2.26
C ARG A 5 -3.10 -17.61 -1.82
N ILE A 6 -2.55 -16.89 -0.85
CA ILE A 6 -3.15 -15.65 -0.32
C ILE A 6 -2.68 -14.41 -1.10
N LEU A 7 -1.67 -14.54 -1.96
CA LEU A 7 -1.06 -13.42 -2.69
C LEU A 7 -1.24 -13.55 -4.21
N SER A 8 -2.48 -13.70 -4.71
CA SER A 8 -2.76 -13.44 -6.12
C SER A 8 -3.16 -11.95 -6.29
N PRO A 9 -2.27 -11.06 -6.78
CA PRO A 9 -2.50 -9.62 -6.85
C PRO A 9 -3.61 -9.18 -7.83
N GLN A 10 -4.26 -10.14 -8.50
CA GLN A 10 -5.23 -9.90 -9.58
C GLN A 10 -6.69 -9.88 -9.11
N ARG A 11 -6.97 -10.23 -7.84
CA ARG A 11 -8.32 -10.18 -7.24
C ARG A 11 -8.54 -9.04 -6.27
N TRP A 12 -7.52 -8.21 -6.03
CA TRP A 12 -7.60 -7.15 -5.05
C TRP A 12 -8.13 -5.88 -5.71
N SER A 13 -9.08 -5.22 -5.05
CA SER A 13 -9.48 -3.87 -5.45
C SER A 13 -8.25 -2.96 -5.48
N LEU A 14 -8.21 -2.02 -6.42
CA LEU A 14 -7.10 -1.07 -6.55
C LEU A 14 -6.83 -0.35 -5.22
N ARG A 15 -7.90 -0.12 -4.45
CA ARG A 15 -7.92 0.40 -3.07
C ARG A 15 -7.08 -0.46 -2.12
N GLY A 16 -7.33 -1.77 -2.09
CA GLY A 16 -6.64 -2.71 -1.22
C GLY A 16 -5.16 -2.88 -1.59
N ARG A 17 -4.85 -2.84 -2.89
CA ARG A 17 -3.47 -2.97 -3.37
C ARG A 17 -2.60 -1.80 -2.93
N LEU A 18 -3.07 -0.56 -3.09
CA LEU A 18 -2.34 0.64 -2.65
C LEU A 18 -2.04 0.62 -1.15
N VAL A 19 -3.08 0.42 -0.32
CA VAL A 19 -2.91 0.40 1.14
C VAL A 19 -1.96 -0.70 1.56
N ALA A 20 -2.09 -1.91 1.00
CA ALA A 20 -1.22 -3.03 1.34
C ALA A 20 0.24 -2.79 0.93
N THR A 21 0.49 -2.19 -0.24
CA THR A 21 1.85 -1.84 -0.65
C THR A 21 2.48 -0.80 0.27
N SER A 22 1.71 0.22 0.70
CA SER A 22 2.20 1.21 1.65
C SER A 22 2.50 0.60 3.02
N VAL A 23 1.58 -0.22 3.56
CA VAL A 23 1.78 -0.95 4.83
C VAL A 23 3.02 -1.86 4.75
N ALA A 24 3.19 -2.60 3.66
CA ALA A 24 4.34 -3.49 3.49
C ALA A 24 5.66 -2.72 3.42
N LEU A 25 5.72 -1.62 2.68
CA LEU A 25 6.91 -0.78 2.57
C LEU A 25 7.28 -0.16 3.92
N THR A 26 6.29 0.37 4.65
CA THR A 26 6.51 0.90 6.01
C THR A 26 6.95 -0.19 6.98
N ALA A 27 6.39 -1.40 6.91
CA ALA A 27 6.80 -2.51 7.76
C ALA A 27 8.27 -2.90 7.54
N VAL A 28 8.71 -2.96 6.28
CA VAL A 28 10.12 -3.21 5.94
C VAL A 28 11.02 -2.11 6.49
N ALA A 29 10.63 -0.84 6.34
CA ALA A 29 11.40 0.28 6.90
C ALA A 29 11.53 0.20 8.42
N LEU A 30 10.43 -0.12 9.13
CA LEU A 30 10.44 -0.30 10.59
C LEU A 30 11.34 -1.45 11.02
N ILE A 31 11.29 -2.59 10.33
CA ILE A 31 12.17 -3.74 10.62
C ILE A 31 13.65 -3.34 10.48
N ILE A 32 14.00 -2.60 9.42
CA ILE A 32 15.38 -2.13 9.20
C ILE A 32 15.82 -1.20 10.34
N VAL A 33 14.95 -0.27 10.74
CA VAL A 33 15.22 0.65 11.85
C VAL A 33 15.39 -0.12 13.16
N ASP A 34 14.49 -1.04 13.50
CA ASP A 34 14.52 -1.82 14.74
C ASP A 34 15.79 -2.67 14.83
N ILE A 35 16.17 -3.36 13.75
CA ILE A 35 17.42 -4.13 13.68
C ILE A 35 18.62 -3.21 13.85
N SER A 36 18.65 -2.07 13.16
CA SER A 36 19.74 -1.11 13.24
C SER A 36 19.90 -0.57 14.67
N THR A 37 18.79 -0.17 15.30
CA THR A 37 18.78 0.30 16.69
C THR A 37 19.24 -0.79 17.65
N ALA A 38 18.79 -2.03 17.49
CA ALA A 38 19.21 -3.14 18.33
C ALA A 38 20.72 -3.41 18.23
N VAL A 39 21.29 -3.39 17.01
CA VAL A 39 22.72 -3.58 16.78
C VAL A 39 23.54 -2.43 17.39
N VAL A 40 23.14 -1.19 17.13
CA VAL A 40 23.84 0.00 17.65
C VAL A 40 23.77 0.02 19.18
N LEU A 41 22.60 -0.22 19.76
CA LEU A 41 22.41 -0.23 21.21
C LEU A 41 23.23 -1.36 21.86
N ARG A 42 23.24 -2.56 21.28
CA ARG A 42 24.04 -3.67 21.78
C ARG A 42 25.53 -3.34 21.76
N ASN A 43 26.03 -2.80 20.65
CA ASN A 43 27.44 -2.44 20.52
C ASN A 43 27.83 -1.36 21.52
N TYR A 44 26.99 -0.34 21.70
CA TYR A 44 27.21 0.71 22.70
C TYR A 44 27.26 0.15 24.12
N LEU A 45 26.29 -0.69 24.49
CA LEU A 45 26.23 -1.28 25.84
C LEU A 45 27.41 -2.22 26.10
N VAL A 46 27.80 -3.06 25.14
CA VAL A 46 28.96 -3.95 25.28
C VAL A 46 30.27 -3.16 25.37
N HIS A 47 30.46 -2.13 24.54
CA HIS A 47 31.64 -1.26 24.66
C HIS A 47 31.71 -0.54 26.00
N LYS A 48 30.57 -0.07 26.51
CA LYS A 48 30.50 0.53 27.85
C LYS A 48 30.91 -0.46 28.94
N VAL A 49 30.50 -1.72 28.85
CA VAL A 49 30.94 -2.78 29.77
C VAL A 49 32.44 -3.06 29.61
N ASP A 50 32.96 -3.10 28.38
CA ASP A 50 34.38 -3.29 28.11
C ASP A 50 35.25 -2.19 28.72
N ASP A 51 34.81 -0.93 28.61
CA ASP A 51 35.49 0.21 29.22
C ASP A 51 35.45 0.14 30.76
N GLN A 52 34.32 -0.29 31.35
CA GLN A 52 34.21 -0.54 32.79
C GLN A 52 35.17 -1.64 33.25
N LEU A 53 35.24 -2.77 32.53
CA LEU A 53 36.15 -3.87 32.82
C LEU A 53 37.61 -3.43 32.75
N ARG A 54 37.99 -2.68 31.71
CA ARG A 54 39.35 -2.14 31.55
C ARG A 54 39.71 -1.16 32.68
N SER A 55 38.78 -0.28 33.07
CA SER A 55 38.99 0.67 34.17
C SER A 55 39.23 -0.04 35.51
N VAL A 56 38.48 -1.10 35.79
CA VAL A 56 38.62 -1.87 37.04
C VAL A 56 39.90 -2.72 37.02
N ALA A 57 40.17 -3.42 35.92
CA ALA A 57 41.33 -4.29 35.77
C ALA A 57 42.66 -3.53 35.70
N GLY A 58 42.65 -2.28 35.21
CA GLY A 58 43.81 -1.39 35.24
C GLY A 58 43.99 -0.63 36.57
N GLY A 59 43.03 -0.76 37.50
CA GLY A 59 42.96 -0.01 38.75
C GLY A 59 43.28 -0.85 40.01
N PRO A 60 42.55 -0.66 41.12
CA PRO A 60 42.84 -1.24 42.45
C PRO A 60 42.94 -2.78 42.51
N VAL A 61 42.50 -3.51 41.48
CA VAL A 61 42.60 -4.97 41.42
C VAL A 61 44.06 -5.45 41.42
N LEU A 62 44.99 -4.66 40.88
CA LEU A 62 46.43 -4.90 41.00
C LEU A 62 46.94 -4.80 42.45
N HIS A 63 46.20 -4.13 43.35
CA HIS A 63 46.57 -4.05 44.77
C HIS A 63 46.02 -5.24 45.60
N LEU A 64 45.07 -6.01 45.06
CA LEU A 64 44.63 -7.27 45.67
C LEU A 64 45.69 -8.36 45.55
N ASP A 65 46.56 -8.29 44.54
CA ASP A 65 47.75 -9.15 44.38
C ASP A 65 48.73 -9.03 45.56
N GLN A 66 48.77 -7.87 46.23
CA GLN A 66 49.60 -7.65 47.43
C GLN A 66 48.95 -8.18 48.72
N MET A 67 47.66 -8.50 48.71
CA MET A 67 46.95 -9.12 49.82
C MET A 67 47.00 -10.64 49.62
N GLY A 68 48.02 -11.30 50.16
CA GLY A 68 48.25 -12.74 49.99
C GLY A 68 47.02 -13.64 50.26
N PRO A 69 47.08 -14.92 49.84
CA PRO A 69 45.92 -15.84 49.77
C PRO A 69 45.10 -16.02 51.07
N GLY A 70 45.68 -15.72 52.24
CA GLY A 70 45.05 -15.93 53.55
C GLY A 70 43.93 -14.95 53.96
N MET A 71 43.53 -13.98 53.14
CA MET A 71 42.38 -13.10 53.44
C MET A 71 41.11 -13.42 52.63
N MET A 72 41.19 -14.30 51.64
CA MET A 72 40.01 -14.79 50.90
C MET A 72 39.51 -16.16 51.39
N ASP A 73 40.13 -16.73 52.43
CA ASP A 73 39.73 -17.96 53.15
C ASP A 73 38.42 -17.79 53.96
N GLY A 74 37.36 -17.39 53.29
CA GLY A 74 35.99 -17.55 53.79
C GLY A 74 35.36 -18.72 53.06
N ASP A 75 35.23 -19.87 53.74
CA ASP A 75 34.54 -21.10 53.31
C ASP A 75 34.17 -21.12 51.81
N ALA A 76 35.18 -21.38 50.97
CA ALA A 76 35.01 -21.52 49.52
C ALA A 76 33.99 -22.63 49.15
N ASP A 77 33.72 -23.54 50.09
CA ASP A 77 32.77 -24.65 49.98
C ASP A 77 31.29 -24.22 50.06
N GLN A 78 30.98 -22.97 50.43
CA GLN A 78 29.60 -22.47 50.55
C GLN A 78 29.25 -21.23 49.69
N GLY A 79 30.16 -20.75 48.83
CA GLY A 79 29.88 -19.59 47.96
C GLY A 79 29.51 -18.31 48.73
N ARG A 80 29.95 -18.22 50.00
CA ARG A 80 29.77 -17.05 50.88
C ARG A 80 31.03 -16.19 50.88
N GLY A 81 31.50 -15.81 49.70
CA GLY A 81 32.41 -14.68 49.56
C GLY A 81 31.78 -13.39 50.11
N ARG A 82 32.61 -12.41 50.47
CA ARG A 82 32.16 -11.11 50.97
C ARG A 82 31.39 -10.37 49.86
N ARG A 83 30.07 -10.53 49.85
CA ARG A 83 29.16 -9.92 48.86
C ARG A 83 29.08 -8.43 49.09
N VAL A 84 29.80 -7.67 48.27
CA VAL A 84 29.58 -6.24 48.11
C VAL A 84 28.57 -6.08 46.99
N PRO A 85 27.43 -5.41 47.19
CA PRO A 85 26.48 -5.16 46.11
C PRO A 85 27.17 -4.36 45.00
N SER A 86 27.56 -5.04 43.93
CA SER A 86 28.21 -4.43 42.78
C SER A 86 27.90 -5.22 41.51
N THR A 87 27.73 -4.52 40.39
CA THR A 87 27.58 -5.13 39.06
C THR A 87 28.85 -5.87 38.62
N ILE A 88 29.99 -5.53 39.24
CA ILE A 88 31.30 -6.13 38.98
C ILE A 88 31.53 -7.24 39.99
N THR A 89 32.00 -8.39 39.50
CA THR A 89 32.43 -9.54 40.29
C THR A 89 33.91 -9.83 40.00
N VAL A 90 34.72 -9.93 41.04
CA VAL A 90 36.14 -10.30 40.96
C VAL A 90 36.30 -11.71 41.51
N THR A 91 36.80 -12.62 40.69
CA THR A 91 37.06 -14.02 41.08
C THR A 91 38.54 -14.30 40.98
N LEU A 92 39.12 -14.87 42.03
CA LEU A 92 40.49 -15.36 42.06
C LEU A 92 40.47 -16.87 41.78
N LEU A 93 41.29 -17.29 40.82
CA LEU A 93 41.54 -18.68 40.49
C LEU A 93 42.97 -19.04 40.87
N ASN A 94 43.14 -20.23 41.44
CA ASN A 94 44.45 -20.84 41.68
C ASN A 94 45.13 -21.19 40.34
N PRO A 95 46.45 -21.47 40.34
CA PRO A 95 47.17 -21.88 39.13
C PRO A 95 46.62 -23.15 38.45
N ASP A 96 45.91 -23.99 39.21
CA ASP A 96 45.23 -25.20 38.73
C ASP A 96 43.84 -24.93 38.11
N GLY A 97 43.38 -23.68 38.12
CA GLY A 97 42.07 -23.26 37.61
C GLY A 97 40.90 -23.47 38.59
N SER A 98 41.17 -23.89 39.84
CA SER A 98 40.15 -23.96 40.90
C SER A 98 39.82 -22.56 41.45
N MET A 99 38.57 -22.34 41.85
CA MET A 99 38.14 -21.06 42.43
C MET A 99 38.67 -20.90 43.85
N ALA A 100 39.54 -19.91 44.07
CA ALA A 100 40.06 -19.56 45.39
C ALA A 100 39.10 -18.65 46.16
N GLY A 101 38.39 -17.76 45.47
CA GLY A 101 37.39 -16.90 46.10
C GLY A 101 36.76 -15.89 45.13
N THR A 102 35.61 -15.35 45.53
CA THR A 102 34.85 -14.37 44.73
C THR A 102 34.39 -13.21 45.61
N ILE A 103 34.54 -11.99 45.10
CA ILE A 103 34.11 -10.75 45.76
C ILE A 103 33.21 -9.97 44.79
N GLY A 104 32.15 -9.38 45.33
CA GLY A 104 31.18 -8.59 44.56
C GLY A 104 30.01 -9.42 44.04
N GLY A 105 29.33 -8.87 43.03
CA GLY A 105 28.16 -9.50 42.40
C GLY A 105 26.81 -9.00 42.93
N GLY A 106 25.76 -9.25 42.14
CA GLY A 106 24.40 -8.93 42.52
C GLY A 106 23.95 -9.72 43.75
N VAL A 107 23.23 -9.06 44.67
CA VAL A 107 22.73 -9.68 45.92
C VAL A 107 21.86 -10.92 45.66
N ASN A 108 21.16 -10.94 44.52
CA ASN A 108 20.26 -12.01 44.08
C ASN A 108 20.74 -12.74 42.81
N GLU A 109 22.00 -12.56 42.42
CA GLU A 109 22.57 -13.25 41.27
C GLU A 109 23.37 -14.48 41.71
N LYS A 110 23.34 -15.54 40.90
CA LYS A 110 24.22 -16.69 41.12
C LYS A 110 25.65 -16.23 40.89
N ALA A 111 26.57 -16.64 41.77
CA ALA A 111 27.97 -16.37 41.57
C ALA A 111 28.43 -17.00 40.25
N PRO A 112 29.17 -16.27 39.40
CA PRO A 112 29.69 -16.83 38.17
C PRO A 112 30.64 -17.98 38.50
N THR A 113 30.62 -19.02 37.67
CA THR A 113 31.47 -20.20 37.85
C THR A 113 32.43 -20.28 36.68
N PHE A 114 33.70 -20.01 36.94
CA PHE A 114 34.76 -20.04 35.95
C PHE A 114 35.53 -21.36 36.06
N SER A 115 34.92 -22.46 35.58
CA SER A 115 35.57 -23.77 35.57
C SER A 115 36.38 -23.95 34.28
N GLY A 116 37.62 -24.42 34.41
CA GLY A 116 38.47 -24.78 33.27
C GLY A 116 39.21 -23.62 32.59
N LEU A 117 39.24 -22.43 33.21
CA LEU A 117 40.02 -21.30 32.72
C LEU A 117 41.50 -21.53 33.03
N THR A 118 42.35 -21.60 32.00
CA THR A 118 43.79 -21.83 32.17
C THR A 118 44.61 -20.57 31.88
N VAL A 119 45.86 -20.55 32.35
CA VAL A 119 46.84 -19.48 32.03
C VAL A 119 47.01 -19.30 30.51
N LYS A 120 46.83 -20.39 29.74
CA LYS A 120 46.85 -20.37 28.28
C LYS A 120 45.68 -19.56 27.70
N ASP A 121 44.49 -19.65 28.29
CA ASP A 121 43.31 -18.89 27.83
C ASP A 121 43.46 -17.40 28.13
N VAL A 122 44.03 -17.07 29.28
CA VAL A 122 44.34 -15.69 29.69
C VAL A 122 45.33 -15.03 28.73
N THR A 123 46.40 -15.77 28.37
CA THR A 123 47.42 -15.27 27.44
C THR A 123 46.90 -15.21 26.00
N ALA A 124 46.04 -16.14 25.57
CA ALA A 124 45.42 -16.14 24.25
C ALA A 124 44.57 -14.88 23.99
N HIS A 125 43.86 -14.40 25.01
CA HIS A 125 43.00 -13.21 24.91
C HIS A 125 43.73 -11.89 25.18
N ARG A 126 45.04 -11.91 25.39
CA ARG A 126 45.91 -10.73 25.48
C ARG A 126 45.39 -9.65 26.43
N SER A 127 44.78 -10.04 27.54
CA SER A 127 44.22 -9.10 28.52
C SER A 127 43.07 -8.22 28.00
N GLU A 128 42.41 -8.60 26.90
CA GLU A 128 41.23 -7.92 26.33
C GLU A 128 39.90 -8.50 26.87
N PRO A 129 38.83 -7.68 26.95
CA PRO A 129 37.50 -8.17 27.30
C PRO A 129 36.94 -9.18 26.29
N TRP A 130 36.39 -10.28 26.80
CA TRP A 130 35.75 -11.33 26.00
C TRP A 130 34.51 -11.86 26.72
N THR A 131 33.62 -12.52 25.97
CA THR A 131 32.36 -13.03 26.52
C THR A 131 32.55 -14.47 26.97
N TRP A 132 32.29 -14.71 28.25
CA TRP A 132 32.20 -16.03 28.85
C TRP A 132 30.74 -16.49 28.82
N HIS A 133 30.49 -17.62 28.18
CA HIS A 133 29.16 -18.19 28.06
C HIS A 133 28.90 -19.14 29.24
N GLN A 134 27.92 -18.81 30.07
CA GLN A 134 27.48 -19.63 31.19
C GLN A 134 25.96 -19.68 31.20
N ASP A 135 25.36 -20.88 31.22
CA ASP A 135 23.91 -21.07 31.31
C ASP A 135 23.05 -20.31 30.26
N GLY A 136 23.61 -20.03 29.08
CA GLY A 136 22.94 -19.37 27.96
C GLY A 136 22.86 -17.83 28.07
N PHE A 137 22.02 -17.20 27.25
CA PHE A 137 21.99 -15.74 27.07
C PHE A 137 21.76 -14.94 28.36
N ALA A 138 21.10 -15.51 29.38
CA ALA A 138 20.86 -14.83 30.65
C ALA A 138 22.02 -14.94 31.64
N GLY A 139 22.92 -15.92 31.47
CA GLY A 139 24.10 -16.12 32.32
C GLY A 139 25.40 -15.75 31.62
N ASP A 140 25.37 -15.16 30.43
CA ASP A 140 26.58 -14.66 29.78
C ASP A 140 27.24 -13.57 30.64
N HIS A 141 28.54 -13.69 30.83
CA HIS A 141 29.36 -12.68 31.51
C HIS A 141 30.36 -12.09 30.54
N ARG A 142 30.55 -10.77 30.58
CA ARG A 142 31.70 -10.13 29.94
C ARG A 142 32.83 -10.16 30.95
N ILE A 143 33.96 -10.73 30.57
CA ILE A 143 35.09 -10.94 31.48
C ILE A 143 36.37 -10.33 30.93
N ILE A 144 37.25 -9.95 31.84
CA ILE A 144 38.63 -9.58 31.56
C ILE A 144 39.53 -10.27 32.57
N THR A 145 40.61 -10.88 32.10
CA THR A 145 41.48 -11.74 32.90
C THR A 145 42.87 -11.16 33.04
N ARG A 146 43.49 -11.32 34.21
CA ARG A 146 44.86 -10.91 34.50
C ARG A 146 45.60 -12.02 35.23
N LEU A 147 46.91 -12.11 35.02
CA LEU A 147 47.78 -12.99 35.79
C LEU A 147 48.23 -12.27 37.06
N THR A 148 48.27 -13.01 38.15
CA THR A 148 48.70 -12.57 39.49
C THR A 148 50.21 -12.83 39.63
N THR A 149 50.93 -12.07 40.47
CA THR A 149 52.36 -12.33 40.72
C THR A 149 52.63 -13.72 41.30
N THR A 150 51.66 -14.30 41.99
CA THR A 150 51.70 -15.66 42.57
C THR A 150 51.38 -16.78 41.57
N GLY A 151 51.13 -16.45 40.30
CA GLY A 151 50.79 -17.43 39.25
C GLY A 151 49.31 -17.81 39.18
N GLY A 152 48.46 -17.24 40.04
CA GLY A 152 47.00 -17.34 39.94
C GLY A 152 46.39 -16.45 38.86
N ILE A 153 45.09 -16.59 38.61
CA ILE A 153 44.35 -15.80 37.61
C ILE A 153 43.29 -14.96 38.30
N VAL A 154 43.28 -13.66 38.05
CA VAL A 154 42.18 -12.77 38.45
C VAL A 154 41.23 -12.60 37.28
N VAL A 155 39.96 -12.89 37.51
CA VAL A 155 38.86 -12.72 36.56
C VAL A 155 37.96 -11.58 37.07
N VAL A 156 37.92 -10.47 36.35
CA VAL A 156 36.93 -9.41 36.59
C VAL A 156 35.79 -9.64 35.60
N SER A 157 34.56 -9.67 36.08
CA SER A 157 33.39 -10.04 35.28
C SER A 157 32.20 -9.12 35.58
N ILE A 158 31.42 -8.85 34.53
CA ILE A 158 30.13 -8.13 34.60
C ILE A 158 29.08 -9.00 33.91
N ALA A 159 27.92 -9.20 34.55
CA ALA A 159 26.82 -9.95 33.95
C ALA A 159 26.23 -9.18 32.75
N LEU A 160 26.03 -9.86 31.62
CA LEU A 160 25.31 -9.28 30.47
C LEU A 160 23.80 -9.35 30.63
N ALA A 161 23.27 -9.95 31.71
CA ALA A 161 21.84 -10.07 31.98
C ALA A 161 21.10 -8.71 31.87
N ASP A 162 21.65 -7.65 32.45
CA ASP A 162 21.07 -6.31 32.38
C ASP A 162 21.09 -5.70 30.97
N VAL A 163 22.20 -5.90 30.24
CA VAL A 163 22.32 -5.50 28.83
C VAL A 163 21.26 -6.20 27.98
N ASN A 164 21.14 -7.52 28.17
CA ASN A 164 20.21 -8.37 27.45
C ASN A 164 18.75 -8.03 27.78
N ASN A 165 18.43 -7.80 29.06
CA ASN A 165 17.12 -7.33 29.50
C ASN A 165 16.76 -5.97 28.89
N THR A 166 17.73 -5.07 28.80
CA THR A 166 17.55 -3.74 28.17
C THR A 166 17.26 -3.89 26.69
N LEU A 167 17.99 -4.75 25.97
CA LEU A 167 17.75 -5.04 24.55
C LEU A 167 16.37 -5.64 24.31
N VAL A 168 15.95 -6.64 25.11
CA VAL A 168 14.63 -7.26 24.98
C VAL A 168 13.51 -6.27 25.28
N ARG A 169 13.61 -5.50 26.37
CA ARG A 169 12.59 -4.49 26.72
C ARG A 169 12.46 -3.42 25.64
N THR A 170 13.59 -2.93 25.14
CA THR A 170 13.61 -1.92 24.07
C THR A 170 13.05 -2.50 22.77
N GLY A 171 13.43 -3.72 22.39
CA GLY A 171 12.89 -4.41 21.22
C GLY A 171 11.37 -4.63 21.30
N LEU A 172 10.85 -5.03 22.47
CA LEU A 172 9.40 -5.17 22.68
C LEU A 172 8.66 -3.82 22.57
N LEU A 173 9.23 -2.74 23.13
CA LEU A 173 8.66 -1.40 22.99
C LEU A 173 8.63 -0.93 21.53
N LEU A 174 9.73 -1.13 20.79
CA LEU A 174 9.82 -0.79 19.38
C LEU A 174 8.82 -1.61 18.53
N LEU A 175 8.72 -2.91 18.79
CA LEU A 175 7.76 -3.79 18.12
C LEU A 175 6.32 -3.32 18.38
N LEU A 176 5.95 -3.01 19.62
CA LEU A 176 4.63 -2.51 19.97
C LEU A 176 4.34 -1.17 19.27
N LEU A 177 5.31 -0.24 19.27
CA LEU A 177 5.17 1.04 18.59
C LEU A 177 5.01 0.85 17.07
N GLY A 178 5.80 -0.03 16.46
CA GLY A 178 5.71 -0.38 15.06
C GLY A 178 4.34 -0.98 14.69
N LEU A 179 3.80 -1.87 15.52
CA LEU A 179 2.45 -2.41 15.33
C LEU A 179 1.37 -1.33 15.41
N VAL A 180 1.49 -0.38 16.35
CA VAL A 180 0.56 0.76 16.45
C VAL A 180 0.64 1.63 15.19
N VAL A 181 1.84 1.95 14.71
CA VAL A 181 2.03 2.72 13.47
C VAL A 181 1.41 2.00 12.27
N LEU A 182 1.64 0.70 12.12
CA LEU A 182 1.07 -0.10 11.03
C LEU A 182 -0.46 -0.19 11.12
N ALA A 183 -1.03 -0.34 12.32
CA ALA A 183 -2.46 -0.36 12.53
C ALA A 183 -3.11 0.99 12.18
N LEU A 184 -2.50 2.10 12.61
CA LEU A 184 -2.94 3.45 12.26
C LEU A 184 -2.85 3.69 10.74
N LEU A 185 -1.74 3.30 10.11
CA LEU A 185 -1.55 3.44 8.67
C LEU A 185 -2.58 2.62 7.88
N LEU A 186 -2.89 1.40 8.33
CA LEU A 186 -3.94 0.57 7.73
C LEU A 186 -5.33 1.22 7.86
N LEU A 187 -5.66 1.74 9.04
CA LEU A 187 -6.96 2.35 9.32
C LEU A 187 -7.14 3.67 8.56
N ILE A 188 -6.17 4.58 8.69
CA ILE A 188 -6.16 5.90 8.03
C ILE A 188 -6.06 5.70 6.52
N GLY A 189 -5.15 4.84 6.05
CA GLY A 189 -5.00 4.54 4.63
C GLY A 189 -6.27 3.99 4.00
N ARG A 190 -6.94 3.03 4.67
CA ARG A 190 -8.25 2.55 4.19
C ARG A 190 -9.30 3.65 4.14
N ARG A 191 -9.41 4.48 5.18
CA ARG A 191 -10.39 5.57 5.24
C ARG A 191 -10.12 6.64 4.18
N ALA A 192 -8.88 7.11 4.05
CA ALA A 192 -8.46 8.09 3.07
C ALA A 192 -8.74 7.62 1.64
N VAL A 193 -8.34 6.39 1.29
CA VAL A 193 -8.59 5.81 -0.04
C VAL A 193 -10.09 5.61 -0.30
N SER A 194 -10.86 5.20 0.71
CA SER A 194 -12.31 5.05 0.56
C SER A 194 -13.02 6.39 0.32
N LEU A 195 -12.54 7.47 0.95
CA LEU A 195 -13.10 8.81 0.79
C LEU A 195 -12.70 9.39 -0.57
N GLY A 196 -11.43 9.31 -0.95
CA GLY A 196 -10.93 9.88 -2.21
C GLY A 196 -11.48 9.19 -3.46
N LEU A 197 -11.87 7.91 -3.37
CA LEU A 197 -12.43 7.17 -4.50
C LEU A 197 -13.95 7.05 -4.48
N ARG A 198 -14.62 7.57 -3.44
CA ARG A 198 -16.08 7.62 -3.37
C ARG A 198 -16.72 8.35 -4.56
N PRO A 199 -16.15 9.44 -5.11
CA PRO A 199 -16.72 10.10 -6.29
C PRO A 199 -16.73 9.23 -7.56
N LEU A 200 -15.85 8.24 -7.67
CA LEU A 200 -15.86 7.31 -8.81
C LEU A 200 -17.12 6.45 -8.85
N ASP A 201 -17.71 6.15 -7.69
CA ASP A 201 -18.98 5.43 -7.63
C ASP A 201 -20.12 6.27 -8.26
N ASN A 202 -20.01 7.62 -8.22
CA ASN A 202 -20.96 8.49 -8.92
C ASN A 202 -20.74 8.47 -10.43
N VAL A 203 -19.49 8.43 -10.89
CA VAL A 203 -19.15 8.27 -12.31
C VAL A 203 -19.73 6.99 -12.89
N GLU A 204 -19.58 5.88 -12.17
CA GLU A 204 -20.17 4.59 -12.57
C GLU A 204 -21.69 4.67 -12.68
N LYS A 205 -22.37 5.26 -11.68
CA LYS A 205 -23.83 5.41 -11.68
C LYS A 205 -24.34 6.29 -12.80
N THR A 206 -23.71 7.45 -13.04
CA THR A 206 -24.10 8.36 -14.12
C THR A 206 -23.87 7.71 -15.49
N ALA A 207 -22.75 7.01 -15.67
CA ALA A 207 -22.49 6.26 -16.91
C ALA A 207 -23.53 5.15 -17.14
N ALA A 208 -23.94 4.43 -16.09
CA ALA A 208 -25.01 3.44 -16.18
C ALA A 208 -26.38 4.05 -16.52
N ALA A 209 -26.70 5.22 -15.94
CA ALA A 209 -27.93 5.96 -16.26
C ALA A 209 -27.97 6.37 -17.74
N ILE A 210 -26.87 6.91 -18.25
CA ILE A 210 -26.73 7.29 -19.67
C ILE A 210 -26.83 6.07 -20.57
N ALA A 211 -26.17 4.96 -20.22
CA ALA A 211 -26.27 3.70 -20.96
C ALA A 211 -27.72 3.15 -20.97
N SER A 212 -28.52 3.49 -19.97
CA SER A 212 -29.95 3.14 -19.92
C SER A 212 -30.87 4.12 -20.68
N GLY A 213 -30.31 5.20 -21.24
CA GLY A 213 -31.03 6.18 -22.08
C GLY A 213 -31.33 7.52 -21.40
N ASP A 214 -30.96 7.70 -20.13
CA ASP A 214 -31.10 8.99 -19.45
C ASP A 214 -29.91 9.91 -19.78
N LEU A 215 -30.01 10.64 -20.89
CA LEU A 215 -29.00 11.61 -21.32
C LEU A 215 -28.94 12.87 -20.44
N SER A 216 -29.93 13.08 -19.56
CA SER A 216 -29.99 14.23 -18.66
C SER A 216 -29.18 14.02 -17.39
N ALA A 217 -28.74 12.78 -17.11
CA ALA A 217 -27.94 12.45 -15.94
C ALA A 217 -26.62 13.24 -15.91
N ARG A 218 -26.28 13.80 -14.75
CA ARG A 218 -25.06 14.59 -14.54
C ARG A 218 -24.27 14.12 -13.32
N LEU A 219 -22.98 14.43 -13.32
CA LEU A 219 -22.13 14.26 -12.15
C LEU A 219 -22.33 15.42 -11.18
N PRO A 220 -22.26 15.18 -9.87
CA PRO A 220 -22.39 16.24 -8.88
C PRO A 220 -21.28 17.30 -9.03
N ASP A 221 -21.66 18.55 -8.80
CA ASP A 221 -20.75 19.69 -8.80
C ASP A 221 -19.78 19.57 -7.62
N GLU A 222 -18.51 19.32 -7.95
CA GLU A 222 -17.40 19.22 -7.01
C GLU A 222 -16.45 20.38 -7.28
N SER A 223 -15.70 20.81 -6.26
CA SER A 223 -14.75 21.91 -6.43
C SER A 223 -13.69 21.58 -7.49
N GLU A 224 -13.56 22.43 -8.51
CA GLU A 224 -12.51 22.34 -9.55
C GLU A 224 -11.08 22.45 -9.02
N SER A 225 -10.92 22.84 -7.75
CA SER A 225 -9.63 22.79 -7.07
C SER A 225 -9.09 21.36 -6.93
N THR A 226 -9.96 20.35 -6.96
CA THR A 226 -9.60 18.92 -6.87
C THR A 226 -9.45 18.28 -8.25
N GLU A 227 -8.63 17.25 -8.36
CA GLU A 227 -8.49 16.44 -9.58
C GLU A 227 -9.84 15.85 -10.02
N VAL A 228 -10.64 15.40 -9.06
CA VAL A 228 -11.96 14.82 -9.30
C VAL A 228 -12.93 15.88 -9.81
N GLY A 229 -12.93 17.08 -9.24
CA GLY A 229 -13.80 18.18 -9.70
C GLY A 229 -13.52 18.58 -11.14
N ARG A 230 -12.24 18.69 -11.53
CA ARG A 230 -11.88 18.96 -12.94
C ARG A 230 -12.34 17.85 -13.88
N LEU A 231 -12.24 16.58 -13.46
CA LEU A 231 -12.74 15.45 -14.24
C LEU A 231 -14.26 15.50 -14.38
N ASN A 232 -15.00 15.77 -13.30
CA ASN A 232 -16.45 15.91 -13.32
C ASN A 232 -16.89 17.05 -14.26
N ALA A 233 -16.22 18.21 -14.21
CA ALA A 233 -16.52 19.34 -15.08
C ALA A 233 -16.31 18.99 -16.57
N ALA A 234 -15.17 18.35 -16.91
CA ALA A 234 -14.87 17.93 -18.27
C ALA A 234 -15.88 16.87 -18.78
N LEU A 235 -16.25 15.91 -17.92
CA LEU A 235 -17.26 14.90 -18.25
C LEU A 235 -18.64 15.54 -18.45
N ASN A 236 -19.09 16.41 -17.54
CA ASN A 236 -20.36 17.12 -17.70
C ASN A 236 -20.39 17.95 -18.99
N GLN A 237 -19.28 18.59 -19.39
CA GLN A 237 -19.19 19.29 -20.67
C GLN A 237 -19.35 18.34 -21.87
N MET A 238 -18.72 17.16 -21.83
CA MET A 238 -18.91 16.12 -22.84
C MET A 238 -20.36 15.64 -22.89
N LEU A 239 -20.99 15.41 -21.72
CA LEU A 239 -22.38 14.97 -21.62
C LEU A 239 -23.36 16.00 -22.20
N SER A 240 -23.15 17.29 -21.91
CA SER A 240 -23.96 18.36 -22.52
C SER A 240 -23.86 18.37 -24.05
N ARG A 241 -22.67 18.12 -24.62
CA ARG A 241 -22.50 18.02 -26.09
C ARG A 241 -23.22 16.81 -26.67
N ILE A 242 -23.24 15.68 -25.95
CA ILE A 242 -23.95 14.48 -26.39
C ILE A 242 -25.46 14.73 -26.39
N GLU A 243 -25.99 15.31 -25.32
CA GLU A 243 -27.42 15.65 -25.22
C GLU A 243 -27.83 16.63 -26.33
N GLU A 244 -27.07 17.72 -26.53
CA GLU A 244 -27.33 18.69 -27.61
C GLU A 244 -27.30 18.02 -29.00
N SER A 245 -26.35 17.12 -29.26
CA SER A 245 -26.28 16.40 -30.53
C SER A 245 -27.47 15.46 -30.75
N PHE A 246 -27.96 14.81 -29.69
CA PHE A 246 -29.17 13.97 -29.75
C PHE A 246 -30.42 14.81 -29.97
N ASP A 247 -30.57 15.95 -29.28
CA ASP A 247 -31.69 16.87 -29.46
C ASP A 247 -31.76 17.38 -30.91
N VAL A 248 -30.62 17.77 -31.48
CA VAL A 248 -30.52 18.18 -32.89
C VAL A 248 -30.93 17.03 -33.81
N LYS A 249 -30.47 15.81 -33.54
CA LYS A 249 -30.81 14.62 -34.34
C LYS A 249 -32.31 14.30 -34.27
N THR A 250 -32.89 14.26 -33.07
CA THR A 250 -34.33 14.01 -32.88
C THR A 250 -35.18 15.08 -33.55
N ALA A 251 -34.79 16.35 -33.44
CA ALA A 251 -35.46 17.43 -34.15
C ALA A 251 -35.37 17.29 -35.68
N SER A 252 -34.26 16.78 -36.22
CA SER A 252 -34.11 16.49 -37.64
C SER A 252 -35.01 15.32 -38.08
N GLU A 253 -34.99 14.21 -37.32
CA GLU A 253 -35.85 13.04 -37.57
C GLU A 253 -37.34 13.41 -37.56
N ASP A 254 -37.79 14.24 -36.62
CA ASP A 254 -39.17 14.69 -36.54
C ASP A 254 -39.58 15.62 -37.69
N ARG A 255 -38.63 16.41 -38.23
CA ARG A 255 -38.87 17.21 -39.44
C ARG A 255 -38.96 16.31 -40.67
N LEU A 256 -38.05 15.34 -40.81
CA LEU A 256 -38.06 14.39 -41.91
C LEU A 256 -39.33 13.55 -41.91
N ARG A 257 -39.78 13.05 -40.75
CA ARG A 257 -41.04 12.30 -40.62
C ARG A 257 -42.26 13.11 -41.07
N ARG A 258 -42.35 14.38 -40.63
CA ARG A 258 -43.43 15.28 -41.06
C ARG A 258 -43.37 15.54 -42.56
N PHE A 259 -42.19 15.83 -43.10
CA PHE A 259 -42.01 16.06 -44.52
C PHE A 259 -42.39 14.86 -45.38
N VAL A 260 -41.99 13.64 -44.99
CA VAL A 260 -42.37 12.40 -45.71
C VAL A 260 -43.89 12.17 -45.64
N ALA A 261 -44.52 12.47 -44.52
CA ALA A 261 -45.98 12.38 -44.38
C ALA A 261 -46.68 13.38 -45.33
N ASP A 262 -46.24 14.64 -45.33
CA ASP A 262 -46.79 15.69 -46.19
C ASP A 262 -46.60 15.37 -47.68
N ALA A 263 -45.39 14.93 -48.07
CA ALA A 263 -45.11 14.51 -49.44
C ALA A 263 -45.97 13.31 -49.87
N SER A 264 -46.23 12.36 -48.96
CA SER A 264 -47.10 11.21 -49.24
C SER A 264 -48.55 11.66 -49.50
N HIS A 265 -49.02 12.68 -48.78
CA HIS A 265 -50.33 13.27 -49.01
C HIS A 265 -50.40 14.04 -50.33
N GLU A 266 -49.40 14.87 -50.61
CA GLU A 266 -49.30 15.66 -51.84
C GLU A 266 -49.12 14.80 -53.09
N LEU A 267 -48.52 13.61 -53.01
CA LEU A 267 -48.41 12.67 -54.14
C LEU A 267 -49.69 11.86 -54.39
N ARG A 268 -50.49 11.57 -53.35
CA ARG A 268 -51.70 10.74 -53.47
C ARG A 268 -52.76 11.41 -54.36
N THR A 269 -52.95 12.71 -54.23
CA THR A 269 -53.93 13.48 -55.01
C THR A 269 -53.64 13.46 -56.53
N PRO A 270 -52.41 13.79 -56.98
CA PRO A 270 -51.96 13.60 -58.36
C PRO A 270 -52.22 12.20 -58.89
N LEU A 271 -51.80 11.20 -58.12
CA LEU A 271 -51.82 9.81 -58.53
C LEU A 271 -53.25 9.28 -58.66
N THR A 272 -54.15 9.74 -57.78
CA THR A 272 -55.59 9.46 -57.88
C THR A 272 -56.20 10.08 -59.13
N THR A 273 -55.79 11.32 -59.46
CA THR A 273 -56.27 12.04 -60.66
C THR A 273 -55.81 11.37 -61.94
N VAL A 274 -54.51 11.02 -62.04
CA VAL A 274 -53.93 10.29 -63.18
C VAL A 274 -54.65 8.95 -63.37
N ARG A 275 -54.82 8.19 -62.29
CA ARG A 275 -55.52 6.90 -62.31
C ARG A 275 -56.99 7.06 -62.73
N GLY A 276 -57.66 8.11 -62.26
CA GLY A 276 -59.05 8.41 -62.61
C GLY A 276 -59.23 8.68 -64.10
N PHE A 277 -58.39 9.54 -64.70
CA PHE A 277 -58.48 9.82 -66.15
C PHE A 277 -58.09 8.62 -67.01
N ALA A 278 -57.08 7.83 -66.61
CA ALA A 278 -56.70 6.61 -67.30
C ALA A 278 -57.84 5.57 -67.28
N GLU A 279 -58.53 5.42 -66.15
CA GLU A 279 -59.67 4.52 -66.00
C GLU A 279 -60.87 4.96 -66.85
N LEU A 280 -61.22 6.25 -66.82
CA LEU A 280 -62.31 6.82 -67.64
C LEU A 280 -62.04 6.65 -69.14
N HIS A 281 -60.79 6.80 -69.58
CA HIS A 281 -60.41 6.53 -70.97
C HIS A 281 -60.56 5.03 -71.31
N ARG A 282 -60.08 4.13 -70.45
CA ARG A 282 -60.18 2.67 -70.64
C ARG A 282 -61.62 2.18 -70.71
N GLN A 283 -62.53 2.75 -69.91
CA GLN A 283 -63.95 2.40 -69.89
C GLN A 283 -64.72 2.96 -71.10
N GLY A 284 -64.06 3.70 -72.01
CA GLY A 284 -64.70 4.34 -73.15
C GLY A 284 -65.60 5.52 -72.77
N ALA A 285 -65.48 6.05 -71.55
CA ALA A 285 -66.24 7.22 -71.09
C ALA A 285 -65.68 8.54 -71.66
N ILE A 286 -64.43 8.53 -72.11
CA ILE A 286 -63.78 9.64 -72.82
C ILE A 286 -63.77 9.31 -74.32
N GLN A 287 -64.66 9.95 -75.09
CA GLN A 287 -64.84 9.68 -76.52
C GLN A 287 -64.55 10.93 -77.38
N GLY A 288 -63.98 10.70 -78.55
CA GLY A 288 -63.55 11.76 -79.46
C GLY A 288 -62.13 12.26 -79.19
N GLU A 289 -61.52 12.80 -80.24
CA GLU A 289 -60.13 13.26 -80.23
C GLU A 289 -59.91 14.36 -79.19
N PHE A 290 -60.79 15.36 -79.17
CA PHE A 290 -60.67 16.50 -78.24
C PHE A 290 -60.71 16.11 -76.76
N ALA A 291 -61.64 15.23 -76.35
CA ALA A 291 -61.78 14.81 -74.96
C ALA A 291 -60.60 13.92 -74.51
N THR A 292 -60.09 13.09 -75.42
CA THR A 292 -58.88 12.28 -75.19
C THR A 292 -57.65 13.16 -75.02
N THR A 293 -57.47 14.17 -75.87
CA THR A 293 -56.38 15.14 -75.76
C THR A 293 -56.48 15.96 -74.46
N ASP A 294 -57.68 16.33 -73.99
CA ASP A 294 -57.81 17.00 -72.68
C ASP A 294 -57.41 16.10 -71.51
N ALA A 295 -57.83 14.84 -71.51
CA ALA A 295 -57.47 13.86 -70.49
C ALA A 295 -55.96 13.60 -70.43
N ILE A 296 -55.33 13.41 -71.59
CA ILE A 296 -53.87 13.25 -71.70
C ILE A 296 -53.15 14.50 -71.19
N ARG A 297 -53.58 15.71 -71.56
CA ARG A 297 -53.00 16.97 -71.04
C ARG A 297 -53.15 17.13 -69.53
N ARG A 298 -54.22 16.61 -68.93
CA ARG A 298 -54.39 16.61 -67.46
C ARG A 298 -53.45 15.61 -66.79
N ILE A 299 -53.32 14.40 -67.33
CA ILE A 299 -52.36 13.39 -66.85
C ILE A 299 -50.93 13.91 -66.94
N GLU A 300 -50.57 14.55 -68.06
CA GLU A 300 -49.24 15.12 -68.29
C GLU A 300 -48.91 16.22 -67.27
N ARG A 301 -49.81 17.19 -67.07
CA ARG A 301 -49.64 18.24 -66.05
C ARG A 301 -49.43 17.67 -64.65
N GLU A 302 -50.21 16.66 -64.30
CA GLU A 302 -50.14 16.04 -62.99
C GLU A 302 -48.86 15.21 -62.80
N SER A 303 -48.38 14.60 -63.89
CA SER A 303 -47.09 13.88 -63.92
C SER A 303 -45.90 14.82 -63.77
N ILE A 304 -45.93 15.98 -64.44
CA ILE A 304 -44.92 17.05 -64.26
C ILE A 304 -44.90 17.54 -62.80
N ARG A 305 -46.08 17.73 -62.20
CA ARG A 305 -46.20 18.15 -60.80
C ARG A 305 -45.62 17.11 -59.83
N MET A 306 -45.87 15.82 -60.06
CA MET A 306 -45.24 14.75 -59.26
C MET A 306 -43.72 14.73 -59.43
N SER A 307 -43.22 14.90 -60.66
CA SER A 307 -41.77 14.93 -60.92
C SER A 307 -41.08 16.05 -60.16
N ALA A 308 -41.65 17.26 -60.15
CA ALA A 308 -41.11 18.38 -59.38
C ALA A 308 -41.07 18.07 -57.87
N LEU A 309 -42.12 17.45 -57.32
CA LEU A 309 -42.18 17.09 -55.91
C LEU A 309 -41.15 16.01 -55.54
N VAL A 310 -40.86 15.07 -56.45
CA VAL A 310 -39.80 14.06 -56.27
C VAL A 310 -38.40 14.66 -56.35
N GLU A 311 -38.18 15.63 -57.24
CA GLU A 311 -36.91 16.37 -57.29
C GLU A 311 -36.67 17.15 -55.98
N ASP A 312 -37.70 17.77 -55.43
CA ASP A 312 -37.63 18.46 -54.13
C ASP A 312 -37.29 17.48 -52.98
N LEU A 313 -37.90 16.28 -52.98
CA LEU A 313 -37.59 15.20 -52.01
C LEU A 313 -36.12 14.76 -52.11
N LEU A 314 -35.61 14.57 -53.33
CA LEU A 314 -34.21 14.16 -53.57
C LEU A 314 -33.22 15.26 -53.18
N MET A 315 -33.57 16.53 -53.37
CA MET A 315 -32.75 17.65 -52.96
C MET A 315 -32.66 17.75 -51.43
N LEU A 316 -33.78 17.58 -50.72
CA LEU A 316 -33.80 17.61 -49.26
C LEU A 316 -32.98 16.45 -48.66
N ALA A 317 -33.12 15.23 -49.20
CA ALA A 317 -32.37 14.07 -48.75
C ALA A 317 -30.84 14.24 -48.92
N ARG A 318 -30.39 14.93 -49.97
CA ARG A 318 -28.97 15.25 -50.18
C ARG A 318 -28.45 16.28 -49.19
N LEU A 319 -29.26 17.26 -48.81
CA LEU A 319 -28.88 18.27 -47.82
C LEU A 319 -28.73 17.69 -46.41
N ASP A 320 -29.55 16.68 -46.06
CA ASP A 320 -29.45 16.00 -44.78
C ASP A 320 -28.18 15.13 -44.70
N GLN A 321 -27.83 14.42 -45.79
CA GLN A 321 -26.59 13.64 -45.90
C GLN A 321 -25.29 14.46 -45.81
N GLN A 322 -25.33 15.77 -46.08
CA GLN A 322 -24.15 16.64 -45.96
C GLN A 322 -23.95 17.22 -44.56
N ARG A 323 -24.90 16.99 -43.63
CA ARG A 323 -24.85 17.50 -42.25
C ARG A 323 -24.33 16.50 -41.23
N ASP A 324 -24.33 15.21 -41.58
CA ASP A 324 -23.66 14.12 -40.87
C ASP A 324 -22.17 14.02 -41.27
#